data_AF-T1CPB0-F1
#
_entry.id   AF-T1CPB0-F1
#
_cell.length_a   1.000
_cell.length_b   1.000
_cell.length_c   1.000
_cell.angle_alpha   90.00
_cell.angle_beta   90.00
_cell.angle_gamma   90.00
#
_symmetry.space_group_name_H-M   'P 1'
#
loop_
_entity.id
_entity.type
_entity.pdbx_description
1 polymer ?
#
loop_
_entity_poly.entity_id
_entity_poly.type
_entity_poly.pdbx_seq_one_letter_code
_entity_poly.pdbx_strand_id
1 'polypeptide(L)'
;STNAIYKVQDYHVATVALAQTTLRSVIGDMELDEVLYNRERINTRLRDILDEATDRWGVRVEAVEIKEVDPVGPVKAAMEEQTSAERQRRAAVLRADGEKRSAILVSEGQKRSRILQAEGVRQSKILEAEGSRMATILEAQGEAQRLRILALGAGTLDAKALTVLSLDTVA
;
A
#
# COMPACT_ATOMS: atom_id res chain seq x y z
N SER A 1 15.58 64.88 -35.77
CA SER A 1 16.06 63.76 -34.94
C SER A 1 15.43 63.71 -33.55
N THR A 2 15.16 64.85 -32.91
CA THR A 2 14.62 64.94 -31.54
C THR A 2 13.24 64.28 -31.36
N ASN A 3 12.35 64.36 -32.34
CA ASN A 3 10.98 63.83 -32.25
C ASN A 3 10.89 62.28 -32.22
N ALA A 4 11.84 61.59 -32.85
CA ALA A 4 11.91 60.13 -32.80
C ALA A 4 12.42 59.64 -31.44
N ILE A 5 13.39 60.34 -30.85
CA ILE A 5 13.95 60.01 -29.53
C ILE A 5 12.90 60.20 -28.43
N TYR A 6 12.10 61.27 -28.48
CA TYR A 6 11.02 61.51 -27.51
C TYR A 6 9.94 60.43 -27.57
N LYS A 7 9.48 60.06 -28.77
CA LYS A 7 8.52 58.95 -28.93
C LYS A 7 9.08 57.62 -28.43
N VAL A 8 10.39 57.40 -28.60
CA VAL A 8 11.09 56.19 -28.14
C VAL A 8 11.21 56.12 -26.62
N GLN A 9 11.49 57.25 -25.98
CA GLN A 9 11.63 57.31 -24.53
C GLN A 9 10.29 57.09 -23.81
N ASP A 10 9.19 57.58 -24.41
CA ASP A 10 7.85 57.50 -23.83
C ASP A 10 7.32 56.06 -23.78
N TYR A 11 7.42 55.29 -24.88
CA TYR A 11 6.96 53.90 -24.88
C TYR A 11 7.86 53.00 -24.02
N HIS A 12 9.16 53.26 -23.92
CA HIS A 12 10.05 52.44 -23.08
C HIS A 12 9.62 52.51 -21.61
N VAL A 13 9.39 53.72 -21.10
CA VAL A 13 8.92 53.93 -19.72
C VAL A 13 7.53 53.31 -19.52
N ALA A 14 6.62 53.48 -20.49
CA ALA A 14 5.29 52.89 -20.43
C ALA A 14 5.32 51.35 -20.42
N THR A 15 6.17 50.71 -21.23
CA THR A 15 6.35 49.27 -21.28
C THR A 15 6.91 48.72 -19.96
N VAL A 16 7.88 49.40 -19.35
CA VAL A 16 8.42 49.00 -18.04
C VAL A 16 7.35 49.09 -16.94
N ALA A 17 6.57 50.18 -16.92
CA ALA A 17 5.49 50.36 -15.95
C ALA A 17 4.38 49.30 -16.11
N LEU A 18 4.05 48.97 -17.35
CA LEU A 18 3.11 47.92 -17.69
C LEU A 18 3.63 46.53 -17.28
N ALA A 19 4.90 46.24 -17.52
CA ALA A 19 5.55 44.99 -17.11
C ALA A 19 5.52 44.83 -15.59
N GLN A 20 5.82 45.89 -14.83
CA GLN A 20 5.76 45.86 -13.37
C GLN A 20 4.34 45.63 -12.83
N THR A 21 3.34 46.28 -13.43
CA THR A 21 1.93 46.12 -13.04
C THR A 21 1.42 44.72 -13.34
N THR A 22 1.75 44.21 -14.52
CA THR A 22 1.40 42.85 -14.96
C THR A 22 2.06 41.79 -14.08
N LEU A 23 3.36 41.94 -13.80
CA LEU A 23 4.10 41.05 -12.90
C LEU A 23 3.46 41.00 -11.51
N ARG A 24 3.08 42.16 -10.96
CA ARG A 24 2.39 42.23 -9.66
C ARG A 24 1.05 41.51 -9.67
N SER A 25 0.26 41.65 -10.73
CA SER A 25 -1.03 40.95 -10.85
C SER A 25 -0.84 39.44 -10.97
N VAL A 26 0.05 38.99 -11.85
CA VAL A 26 0.30 37.56 -12.09
C VAL A 26 0.85 36.87 -10.83
N ILE A 27 1.75 37.52 -10.09
CA ILE A 27 2.28 36.98 -8.83
C ILE A 27 1.20 37.02 -7.73
N GLY A 28 0.33 38.03 -7.71
CA GLY A 28 -0.74 38.16 -6.72
C GLY A 28 -1.81 37.06 -6.82
N ASP A 29 -2.05 36.54 -8.03
CA ASP A 29 -3.03 35.48 -8.29
C ASP A 29 -2.46 34.06 -8.15
N MET A 30 -1.15 33.92 -7.88
CA MET A 30 -0.45 32.63 -7.81
C MET A 30 -0.07 32.27 -6.37
N GLU A 31 -0.09 30.98 -6.04
CA GLU A 31 0.54 30.53 -4.79
C GLU A 31 2.05 30.78 -4.88
N LEU A 32 2.65 31.20 -3.76
CA LEU A 32 4.05 31.64 -3.74
C LEU A 32 5.05 30.51 -4.10
N ASP A 33 4.69 29.25 -3.84
CA ASP A 33 5.43 28.09 -4.35
C ASP A 33 5.38 27.99 -5.89
N GLU A 34 4.22 28.26 -6.50
CA GLU A 34 4.13 28.31 -7.96
C GLU A 34 4.96 29.46 -8.54
N VAL A 35 5.09 30.57 -7.82
CA VAL A 35 5.91 31.72 -8.26
C VAL A 35 7.40 31.36 -8.29
N LEU A 36 7.88 30.57 -7.33
CA LEU A 36 9.28 30.16 -7.24
C LEU A 36 9.62 29.02 -8.22
N TYR A 37 8.72 28.04 -8.38
CA TYR A 37 8.99 26.84 -9.18
C TYR A 37 8.51 26.93 -10.63
N ASN A 38 7.50 27.74 -10.96
CA ASN A 38 6.94 27.83 -12.32
C ASN A 38 7.30 29.14 -13.04
N ARG A 39 8.59 29.52 -13.04
CA ARG A 39 9.07 30.74 -13.71
C ARG A 39 8.72 30.78 -15.20
N GLU A 40 8.77 29.65 -15.88
CA GLU A 40 8.44 29.55 -17.30
C GLU A 40 6.97 29.91 -17.59
N ARG A 41 6.05 29.50 -16.69
CA ARG A 41 4.63 29.86 -16.76
C ARG A 41 4.44 31.36 -16.59
N ILE A 42 5.16 31.97 -15.65
CA ILE A 42 5.10 33.42 -15.38
C ILE A 42 5.69 34.20 -16.56
N ASN A 43 6.85 33.79 -17.07
CA ASN A 43 7.53 34.41 -18.22
C ASN A 43 6.62 34.39 -19.46
N THR A 44 6.00 33.24 -19.76
CA THR A 44 5.09 33.09 -20.90
C THR A 44 3.90 34.03 -20.77
N ARG A 45 3.25 34.05 -19.59
CA ARG A 45 2.06 34.87 -19.35
C ARG A 45 2.38 36.37 -19.37
N LEU A 46 3.51 36.79 -18.83
CA LEU A 46 4.00 38.16 -18.93
C LEU A 46 4.28 38.55 -20.37
N ARG A 47 4.96 37.70 -21.13
CA ARG A 47 5.26 37.93 -22.54
C ARG A 47 3.97 38.15 -23.32
N ASP A 48 2.99 37.28 -23.18
CA ASP A 48 1.74 37.36 -23.94
C ASP A 48 0.97 38.65 -23.64
N ILE A 49 0.84 39.01 -22.35
CA ILE A 49 0.15 40.25 -21.94
C ILE A 49 0.92 41.49 -22.42
N LEU A 50 2.25 41.47 -22.32
CA LEU A 50 3.07 42.61 -22.74
C LEU A 50 3.10 42.77 -24.25
N ASP A 51 3.22 41.68 -25.01
CA ASP A 51 3.21 41.72 -26.47
C ASP A 51 1.89 42.31 -26.98
N GLU A 52 0.75 41.81 -26.49
CA GLU A 52 -0.57 42.34 -26.86
C GLU A 52 -0.72 43.84 -26.53
N ALA A 53 -0.31 44.25 -25.34
CA ALA A 53 -0.49 45.62 -24.88
C ALA A 53 0.55 46.61 -25.45
N THR A 54 1.67 46.12 -25.99
CA THR A 54 2.72 46.95 -26.63
C THR A 54 2.62 46.99 -28.16
N ASP A 55 1.82 46.12 -28.79
CA ASP A 55 1.55 46.14 -30.23
C ASP A 55 0.99 47.49 -30.72
N ARG A 56 0.15 48.14 -29.89
CA ARG A 56 -0.38 49.50 -30.13
C ARG A 56 0.70 50.59 -30.24
N TRP A 57 1.90 50.32 -29.74
CA TRP A 57 3.06 51.20 -29.80
C TRP A 57 4.05 50.79 -30.90
N GLY A 58 3.76 49.73 -31.66
CA GLY A 58 4.64 49.17 -32.67
C GLY A 58 5.88 48.47 -32.10
N VAL A 59 5.80 48.01 -30.84
CA VAL A 59 6.87 47.30 -30.14
C VAL A 59 6.45 45.85 -29.99
N ARG A 60 7.35 44.91 -30.37
CA ARG A 60 7.16 43.47 -30.20
C ARG A 60 7.99 42.97 -29.02
N VAL A 61 7.40 42.16 -28.16
CA VAL A 61 8.08 41.56 -27.00
C VAL A 61 8.50 40.13 -27.34
N GLU A 62 9.77 39.92 -27.66
CA GLU A 62 10.26 38.59 -28.03
C GLU A 62 10.37 37.63 -26.83
N ALA A 63 10.84 38.12 -25.69
CA ALA A 63 11.01 37.33 -24.49
C ALA A 63 10.93 38.18 -23.21
N VAL A 64 10.46 37.57 -22.14
CA VAL A 64 10.48 38.13 -20.78
C VAL A 64 11.15 37.10 -19.87
N GLU A 65 12.12 37.55 -19.09
CA GLU A 65 12.84 36.70 -18.16
C GLU A 65 12.88 37.34 -16.77
N ILE A 66 12.29 36.64 -15.79
CA ILE A 66 12.38 37.02 -14.39
C ILE A 66 13.72 36.52 -13.83
N LYS A 67 14.57 37.46 -13.40
CA LYS A 67 15.86 37.15 -12.78
C LYS A 67 15.70 36.45 -11.42
N GLU A 68 15.24 37.19 -10.42
CA GLU A 68 15.18 36.71 -9.04
C GLU A 68 13.99 37.35 -8.33
N VAL A 69 13.14 36.52 -7.72
CA VAL A 69 12.05 36.96 -6.85
C VAL A 69 12.50 36.63 -5.44
N ASP A 70 12.98 37.63 -4.71
CA ASP A 70 13.33 37.47 -3.30
C ASP A 70 12.17 38.00 -2.44
N PRO A 71 11.36 37.12 -1.82
CA PRO A 71 10.29 37.57 -0.94
C PRO A 71 10.88 38.26 0.29
N VAL A 72 10.29 39.41 0.66
CA VAL A 72 10.67 40.14 1.87
C VAL A 72 10.50 39.29 3.13
N GLY A 73 11.38 39.50 4.13
CA GLY A 73 11.50 38.64 5.33
C GLY A 73 10.20 38.16 5.98
N PRO A 74 9.19 39.02 6.23
CA PRO A 74 7.92 38.60 6.83
C PRO A 74 7.15 37.59 5.98
N VAL A 75 7.19 37.74 4.65
CA VAL A 75 6.54 36.81 3.71
C VAL A 75 7.25 35.46 3.73
N LYS A 76 8.59 35.47 3.72
CA LYS A 76 9.40 34.24 3.80
C LYS A 76 9.12 33.46 5.09
N ALA A 77 9.02 34.14 6.23
CA ALA A 77 8.68 33.50 7.50
C ALA A 77 7.27 32.88 7.48
N ALA A 78 6.27 33.60 6.96
CA ALA A 78 4.91 33.07 6.81
C ALA A 78 4.86 31.85 5.88
N MET A 79 5.66 31.83 4.81
CA MET A 79 5.79 30.67 3.93
C MET A 79 6.37 29.45 4.63
N GLU A 80 7.47 29.63 5.38
CA GLU A 80 8.11 28.55 6.11
C GLU A 80 7.14 27.94 7.13
N GLU A 81 6.37 28.79 7.81
CA GLU A 81 5.32 28.37 8.73
C GLU A 81 4.19 27.61 8.03
N GLN A 82 3.65 28.14 6.93
CA GLN A 82 2.58 27.50 6.15
C GLN A 82 3.04 26.16 5.57
N THR A 83 4.24 26.10 5.03
CA THR A 83 4.83 24.89 4.45
C THR A 83 5.07 23.84 5.52
N SER A 84 5.58 24.25 6.68
CA SER A 84 5.74 23.38 7.86
C SER A 84 4.40 22.83 8.32
N ALA A 85 3.37 23.67 8.43
CA ALA A 85 2.02 23.26 8.83
C ALA A 85 1.40 22.27 7.84
N GLU A 86 1.52 22.51 6.53
CA GLU A 86 1.01 21.60 5.50
C GLU A 86 1.78 20.27 5.50
N ARG A 87 3.11 20.29 5.69
CA ARG A 87 3.91 19.07 5.86
C ARG A 87 3.49 18.28 7.10
N GLN A 88 3.29 18.96 8.23
CA GLN A 88 2.82 18.33 9.46
C GLN A 88 1.43 17.72 9.28
N ARG A 89 0.51 18.44 8.63
CA ARG A 89 -0.82 17.94 8.29
C ARG A 89 -0.74 16.68 7.44
N ARG A 90 0.04 16.70 6.35
CA ARG A 90 0.23 15.52 5.48
C ARG A 90 0.84 14.35 6.23
N ALA A 91 1.84 14.59 7.06
CA ALA A 91 2.47 13.55 7.88
C ALA A 91 1.48 12.95 8.90
N ALA A 92 0.61 13.76 9.51
CA ALA A 92 -0.41 13.30 10.44
C ALA A 92 -1.46 12.42 9.74
N VAL A 93 -1.94 12.83 8.57
CA VAL A 93 -2.88 12.03 7.76
C VAL A 93 -2.26 10.70 7.35
N LEU A 94 -1.03 10.73 6.84
CA LEU A 94 -0.33 9.51 6.42
C LEU A 94 -0.11 8.54 7.59
N ARG A 95 0.25 9.06 8.78
CA ARG A 95 0.40 8.26 9.99
C ARG A 95 -0.94 7.64 10.42
N ALA A 96 -2.01 8.43 10.46
CA ALA A 96 -3.34 7.94 10.83
C ALA A 96 -3.85 6.85 9.87
N ASP A 97 -3.63 7.01 8.56
CA ASP A 97 -3.96 5.99 7.57
C ASP A 97 -3.12 4.72 7.75
N GLY A 98 -1.82 4.87 8.06
CA GLY A 98 -0.94 3.76 8.37
C GLY A 98 -1.38 2.97 9.60
N GLU A 99 -1.73 3.68 10.69
CA GLU A 99 -2.24 3.09 11.94
C GLU A 99 -3.55 2.34 11.70
N LYS A 100 -4.49 2.95 10.97
CA LYS A 100 -5.76 2.32 10.60
C LYS A 100 -5.55 1.03 9.80
N ARG A 101 -4.69 1.06 8.77
CA ARG A 101 -4.39 -0.13 7.95
C ARG A 101 -3.72 -1.23 8.78
N SER A 102 -2.77 -0.86 9.65
CA SER A 102 -2.10 -1.79 10.55
C SER A 102 -3.10 -2.47 11.49
N ALA A 103 -4.00 -1.70 12.12
CA ALA A 103 -5.01 -2.24 13.02
C ALA A 103 -5.97 -3.23 12.33
N ILE A 104 -6.35 -2.95 11.08
CA ILE A 104 -7.18 -3.85 10.27
C ILE A 104 -6.43 -5.16 9.99
N LEU A 105 -5.19 -5.08 9.49
CA LEU A 105 -4.39 -6.27 9.17
C LEU A 105 -4.15 -7.16 10.40
N VAL A 106 -3.86 -6.56 11.55
CA VAL A 106 -3.72 -7.30 12.82
C VAL A 106 -5.03 -8.00 13.19
N SER A 107 -6.16 -7.30 13.10
CA SER A 107 -7.48 -7.85 13.42
C SER A 107 -7.87 -9.01 12.48
N GLU A 108 -7.60 -8.86 11.18
CA GLU A 108 -7.81 -9.91 10.18
C GLU A 108 -6.91 -11.12 10.42
N GLY A 109 -5.64 -10.89 10.72
CA GLY A 109 -4.69 -11.94 11.09
C GLY A 109 -5.14 -12.71 12.32
N GLN A 110 -5.59 -12.01 13.38
CA GLN A 110 -6.13 -12.65 14.59
C GLN A 110 -7.41 -13.43 14.32
N LYS A 111 -8.32 -12.90 13.49
CA LYS A 111 -9.53 -13.61 13.08
C LYS A 111 -9.18 -14.91 12.35
N ARG A 112 -8.29 -14.83 11.36
CA ARG A 112 -7.87 -15.97 10.56
C ARG A 112 -7.14 -17.02 11.38
N SER A 113 -6.24 -16.58 12.28
CA SER A 113 -5.54 -17.47 13.21
C SER A 113 -6.51 -18.24 14.10
N ARG A 114 -7.51 -17.56 14.69
CA ARG A 114 -8.53 -18.21 15.52
C ARG A 114 -9.37 -19.24 14.75
N ILE A 115 -9.72 -18.94 13.51
CA ILE A 115 -10.46 -19.88 12.64
C ILE A 115 -9.61 -21.12 12.37
N LEU A 116 -8.37 -20.94 11.92
CA LEU A 116 -7.45 -22.04 11.63
C LEU A 116 -7.18 -22.91 12.87
N GLN A 117 -7.05 -22.29 14.04
CA GLN A 117 -6.90 -23.04 15.29
C GLN A 117 -8.14 -23.87 15.62
N ALA A 118 -9.34 -23.29 15.48
CA ALA A 118 -10.59 -24.01 15.72
C ALA A 118 -10.78 -25.17 14.73
N GLU A 119 -10.45 -24.96 13.46
CA GLU A 119 -10.45 -25.99 12.42
C GLU A 119 -9.45 -27.11 12.73
N GLY A 120 -8.23 -26.74 13.15
CA GLY A 120 -7.20 -27.70 13.56
C GLY A 120 -7.63 -28.56 14.74
N VAL A 121 -8.23 -27.96 15.77
CA VAL A 121 -8.78 -28.71 16.93
C VAL A 121 -9.90 -29.65 16.50
N ARG A 122 -10.81 -29.19 15.64
CA ARG A 122 -11.88 -30.03 15.10
C ARG A 122 -11.31 -31.22 14.32
N GLN A 123 -10.38 -30.97 13.42
CA GLN A 123 -9.77 -32.00 12.59
C GLN A 123 -8.98 -33.01 13.43
N SER A 124 -8.22 -32.54 14.42
CA SER A 124 -7.49 -33.39 15.36
C SER A 124 -8.42 -34.36 16.10
N LYS A 125 -9.53 -33.85 16.64
CA LYS A 125 -10.54 -34.68 17.33
C LYS A 125 -11.18 -35.74 16.43
N ILE A 126 -11.42 -35.40 15.16
CA ILE A 126 -11.96 -36.36 14.18
C ILE A 126 -10.94 -37.47 13.95
N LEU A 127 -9.69 -37.11 13.67
CA LEU A 127 -8.62 -38.07 13.41
C LEU A 127 -8.34 -38.97 14.63
N GLU A 128 -8.41 -38.42 15.84
CA GLU A 128 -8.27 -39.19 17.08
C GLU A 128 -9.41 -40.19 17.26
N ALA A 129 -10.66 -39.77 17.02
CA ALA A 129 -11.82 -40.65 17.10
C ALA A 129 -11.77 -41.76 16.03
N GLU A 130 -11.37 -41.44 14.80
CA GLU A 130 -11.15 -42.40 13.72
C GLU A 130 -10.04 -43.40 14.06
N GLY A 131 -8.91 -42.91 14.56
CA GLY A 131 -7.78 -43.73 14.99
C GLY A 131 -8.16 -44.68 16.13
N SER A 132 -8.88 -44.18 17.15
CA SER A 132 -9.38 -45.00 18.26
C SER A 132 -10.33 -46.09 17.76
N ARG A 133 -11.29 -45.75 16.89
CA ARG A 133 -12.20 -46.73 16.27
C ARG A 133 -11.44 -47.80 15.49
N MET A 134 -10.47 -47.39 14.67
CA MET A 134 -9.66 -48.32 13.87
C MET A 134 -8.84 -49.25 14.77
N ALA A 135 -8.22 -48.72 15.83
CA ALA A 135 -7.47 -49.51 16.80
C ALA A 135 -8.35 -50.61 17.44
N THR A 136 -9.54 -50.27 17.93
CA THR A 136 -10.47 -51.25 18.51
C THR A 136 -10.89 -52.34 17.52
N ILE A 137 -11.13 -51.98 16.25
CA ILE A 137 -11.47 -52.95 15.21
C ILE A 137 -10.30 -53.91 14.96
N LEU A 138 -9.09 -53.39 14.85
CA LEU A 138 -7.89 -54.19 14.60
C LEU A 138 -7.59 -55.13 15.77
N GLU A 139 -7.74 -54.67 17.02
CA GLU A 139 -7.59 -55.50 18.21
C GLU A 139 -8.62 -56.64 18.24
N ALA A 140 -9.90 -56.34 17.98
CA ALA A 140 -10.95 -57.35 17.93
C ALA A 140 -10.70 -58.39 16.81
N GLN A 141 -10.20 -57.96 15.65
CA GLN A 141 -9.79 -58.85 14.56
C GLN A 141 -8.60 -59.73 14.97
N GLY A 142 -7.59 -59.16 15.61
CA GLY A 142 -6.43 -59.88 16.11
C GLY A 142 -6.83 -60.95 17.12
N GLU A 143 -7.71 -60.62 18.06
CA GLU A 143 -8.21 -61.59 19.05
C GLU A 143 -9.04 -62.70 18.39
N ALA A 144 -9.92 -62.35 17.45
CA ALA A 144 -10.67 -63.35 16.70
C ALA A 144 -9.76 -64.31 15.91
N GLN A 145 -8.69 -63.79 15.30
CA GLN A 145 -7.69 -64.61 14.62
C GLN A 145 -6.93 -65.51 15.60
N ARG A 146 -6.53 -64.97 16.76
CA ARG A 146 -5.86 -65.74 17.83
C ARG A 146 -6.73 -66.91 18.29
N LEU A 147 -7.99 -66.64 18.63
CA LEU A 147 -8.95 -67.67 19.04
C LEU A 147 -9.17 -68.73 17.95
N ARG A 148 -9.25 -68.31 16.69
CA ARG A 148 -9.38 -69.24 15.55
C ARG A 148 -8.17 -70.17 15.41
N ILE A 149 -6.96 -69.65 15.56
CA ILE A 149 -5.73 -70.45 15.51
C ILE A 149 -5.69 -71.46 16.66
N LEU A 150 -6.04 -71.03 17.88
CA LEU A 150 -6.11 -71.92 19.04
C LEU A 150 -7.15 -73.04 18.86
N ALA A 151 -8.34 -72.72 18.36
CA ALA A 151 -9.39 -73.70 18.11
C ALA A 151 -8.98 -74.75 17.05
N LEU A 152 -8.36 -74.31 15.95
CA LEU A 152 -7.81 -75.21 14.94
C LEU A 152 -6.69 -76.09 15.51
N GLY A 153 -5.77 -75.51 16.29
CA GLY A 153 -4.69 -76.24 16.94
C GLY A 153 -5.20 -77.30 17.92
N ALA A 154 -6.18 -76.96 18.76
CA ALA A 154 -6.81 -77.89 19.70
C ALA A 154 -7.50 -79.07 18.98
N GLY A 155 -8.23 -78.81 17.88
CA GLY A 155 -8.86 -79.87 17.09
C GLY A 155 -7.85 -80.86 16.48
N THR A 156 -6.66 -80.38 16.07
CA THR A 156 -5.60 -81.28 15.56
C THR A 156 -4.96 -82.14 16.65
N LEU A 157 -4.90 -81.65 17.89
CA LEU A 157 -4.37 -82.41 19.03
C LEU A 157 -5.35 -83.48 19.48
N ASP A 158 -6.65 -83.17 19.50
CA ASP A 158 -7.71 -84.11 19.86
C ASP A 158 -7.82 -85.26 18.83
N ALA A 159 -7.74 -84.94 17.53
CA ALA A 159 -7.69 -85.95 16.47
C ALA A 159 -6.45 -86.87 16.57
N LYS A 160 -5.28 -86.31 16.94
CA LYS A 160 -4.07 -87.11 17.20
C LYS A 160 -4.17 -87.97 18.46
N ALA A 161 -4.81 -87.47 19.52
CA ALA A 161 -5.02 -88.24 20.75
C ALA A 161 -5.97 -89.43 20.52
N LEU A 162 -7.07 -89.22 19.78
CA LEU A 162 -8.00 -90.28 19.38
C LEU A 162 -7.33 -91.37 18.52
N THR A 163 -6.41 -90.99 17.62
CA THR A 163 -5.70 -91.97 16.80
C THR A 163 -4.72 -92.80 17.62
N VAL A 164 -3.99 -92.20 18.57
CA VAL A 164 -3.09 -92.92 19.48
C VAL A 164 -3.87 -93.90 20.37
N LEU A 165 -4.99 -93.46 20.95
CA LEU A 165 -5.83 -94.34 21.79
C LEU A 165 -6.45 -95.51 21.01
N SER A 166 -6.76 -95.31 19.73
CA SER A 166 -7.26 -96.38 18.85
C SER A 166 -6.18 -97.39 18.44
N LEU A 167 -4.90 -97.01 18.49
CA LEU A 167 -3.78 -97.92 18.23
C LEU A 167 -3.47 -98.78 19.46
N ASP A 168 -3.61 -98.23 20.67
CA ASP A 168 -3.38 -98.97 21.93
C ASP A 168 -4.52 -99.95 22.27
N THR A 169 -5.68 -99.84 21.62
CA THR A 169 -6.83 -100.75 21.85
C THR A 169 -6.87 -101.95 20.89
N VAL A 170 -5.94 -102.05 19.95
CA VAL A 170 -5.86 -103.13 18.94
C VAL A 170 -4.61 -104.04 19.16
N ALA A 171 -3.82 -103.78 20.20
CA ALA A 171 -2.70 -104.64 20.63
C ALA A 171 -3.10 -105.51 21.83
#